data_AF-A0A6G0A1I3-F1
#
_entry.id   AF-A0A6G0A1I3-F1
#
_cell.length_a   1.000
_cell.length_b   1.000
_cell.length_c   1.000
_cell.angle_alpha   90.00
_cell.angle_beta   90.00
_cell.angle_gamma   90.00
#
_symmetry.space_group_name_H-M   'P 1'
#
loop_
_entity.id
_entity.type
_entity.pdbx_description
1 polymer ?
#
loop_
_entity_poly.entity_id
_entity_poly.type
_entity_poly.pdbx_seq_one_letter_code
_entity_poly.pdbx_strand_id
1 'polypeptide(L)'
;MVDERDLLDIDLLAEDDPFEIDDQAAHLFKHAPLGIDDVAEVWESDPLFYPAKPPADWLMVAEVAGQVLVVPLAEPDSGDSTKCRPIGCYVAADHLADRYRKDR
;
A
#
# COMPACT_ATOMS: atom_id res chain seq x y z
N MET A 1 24.14 -15.03 0.61
CA MET A 1 24.04 -13.59 0.93
C MET A 1 22.58 -13.28 0.75
N VAL A 2 21.81 -13.29 1.84
CA VAL A 2 20.44 -12.82 1.81
C VAL A 2 20.54 -11.30 1.71
N ASP A 3 19.93 -10.74 0.69
CA ASP A 3 19.76 -9.30 0.54
C ASP A 3 18.80 -8.90 1.66
N GLU A 4 19.33 -8.70 2.88
CA GLU A 4 18.63 -8.05 3.99
C GLU A 4 18.44 -6.59 3.58
N ARG A 5 17.58 -6.35 2.59
CA ARG A 5 16.97 -5.03 2.48
C ARG A 5 16.23 -4.84 3.80
N ASP A 6 16.48 -3.74 4.49
CA ASP A 6 15.59 -3.22 5.51
C ASP A 6 14.21 -3.07 4.85
N LEU A 7 13.43 -4.16 4.83
CA LEU A 7 12.08 -4.17 4.33
C LEU A 7 11.30 -3.23 5.23
N LEU A 8 10.47 -2.37 4.63
CA LEU A 8 9.57 -1.49 5.35
C LEU A 8 8.86 -2.26 6.48
N ASP A 9 9.03 -1.82 7.72
CA ASP A 9 8.42 -2.51 8.87
C ASP A 9 7.01 -1.95 9.11
N ILE A 10 6.00 -2.69 8.65
CA ILE A 10 4.60 -2.23 8.67
C ILE A 10 4.10 -1.99 10.10
N ASP A 11 4.64 -2.70 11.09
CA ASP A 11 4.28 -2.56 12.50
C ASP A 11 4.76 -1.24 13.12
N LEU A 12 5.74 -0.58 12.48
CA LEU A 12 6.26 0.73 12.91
C LEU A 12 5.51 1.91 12.29
N LEU A 13 4.61 1.67 11.34
CA LEU A 13 3.89 2.72 10.63
C LEU A 13 2.96 3.49 11.57
N ALA A 14 2.91 4.80 11.38
CA ALA A 14 2.02 5.66 12.14
C ALA A 14 0.54 5.31 11.90
N GLU A 15 -0.25 5.20 12.96
CA GLU A 15 -1.66 4.78 12.85
C GLU A 15 -2.55 5.79 12.09
N ASP A 16 -2.26 7.10 12.23
CA ASP A 16 -3.10 8.20 11.70
C ASP A 16 -2.67 8.66 10.31
N ASP A 17 -1.36 8.68 10.04
CA ASP A 17 -0.80 9.17 8.77
C ASP A 17 0.50 8.39 8.45
N PRO A 18 0.43 7.15 7.97
CA PRO A 18 1.62 6.38 7.62
C PRO A 18 2.15 6.73 6.23
N PHE A 19 1.45 7.55 5.45
CA PHE A 19 1.76 7.76 4.03
C PHE A 19 2.58 9.03 3.80
N GLU A 20 3.82 8.85 3.37
CA GLU A 20 4.64 9.93 2.83
C GLU A 20 4.26 10.14 1.36
N ILE A 21 3.36 11.08 1.13
CA ILE A 21 2.91 11.44 -0.21
C ILE A 21 3.52 12.79 -0.57
N ASP A 22 4.52 12.75 -1.44
CA ASP A 22 5.04 13.97 -2.04
C ASP A 22 3.99 14.58 -2.99
N ASP A 23 3.90 15.90 -3.08
CA ASP A 23 2.96 16.61 -3.97
C ASP A 23 3.10 16.14 -5.44
N GLN A 24 4.30 15.67 -5.83
CA GLN A 24 4.55 15.06 -7.13
C GLN A 24 3.96 13.64 -7.29
N ALA A 25 3.76 12.88 -6.21
CA ALA A 25 3.20 11.53 -6.21
C ALA A 25 1.70 11.53 -6.54
N ALA A 26 0.99 12.65 -6.38
CA ALA A 26 -0.38 12.83 -6.89
C ALA A 26 -0.50 12.54 -8.41
N HIS A 27 0.61 12.61 -9.16
CA HIS A 27 0.66 12.27 -10.59
C HIS A 27 0.84 10.77 -10.89
N LEU A 28 1.08 9.92 -9.89
CA LEU A 28 1.15 8.45 -10.05
C LEU A 28 -0.25 7.82 -10.14
N PHE A 29 -1.26 8.49 -9.57
CA PHE A 29 -2.68 8.12 -9.62
C PHE A 29 -3.34 8.47 -10.98
N LYS A 30 -2.66 8.17 -12.09
CA LYS A 30 -3.10 8.50 -13.46
C LYS A 30 -4.13 7.54 -14.04
N HIS A 31 -4.46 6.45 -13.36
CA HIS A 31 -5.32 5.39 -13.90
C HIS A 31 -6.67 5.33 -13.17
N ALA A 32 -7.66 6.10 -13.66
CA ALA A 32 -9.06 6.09 -13.22
C ALA A 32 -9.29 6.71 -11.80
N PRO A 33 -10.52 6.84 -11.26
CA PRO A 33 -10.87 7.81 -10.19
C PRO A 33 -10.26 7.52 -8.80
N LEU A 34 -9.30 6.61 -8.72
CA LEU A 34 -8.63 6.21 -7.49
C LEU A 34 -7.46 7.16 -7.22
N GLY A 35 -7.49 7.83 -6.07
CA GLY A 35 -6.48 8.79 -5.63
C GLY A 35 -5.88 8.45 -4.27
N ILE A 36 -5.36 9.50 -3.62
CA ILE A 36 -4.83 9.43 -2.25
C ILE A 36 -5.94 9.08 -1.25
N ASP A 37 -7.15 9.58 -1.50
CA ASP A 37 -8.33 9.34 -0.66
C ASP A 37 -8.62 7.83 -0.54
N ASP A 38 -8.58 7.10 -1.67
CA ASP A 38 -8.75 5.65 -1.67
C ASP A 38 -7.63 4.91 -0.92
N VAL A 39 -6.40 5.45 -0.90
CA VAL A 39 -5.30 4.86 -0.11
C VAL A 39 -5.59 4.99 1.39
N ALA A 40 -6.11 6.15 1.82
CA ALA A 40 -6.56 6.35 3.19
C ALA A 40 -7.74 5.43 3.53
N GLU A 41 -8.73 5.31 2.63
CA GLU A 41 -9.86 4.39 2.83
C GLU A 41 -9.41 2.93 2.96
N VAL A 42 -8.42 2.49 2.16
CA VAL A 42 -7.82 1.14 2.28
C VAL A 42 -7.18 0.94 3.65
N TRP A 43 -6.46 1.95 4.16
CA TRP A 43 -5.84 1.90 5.49
C TRP A 43 -6.87 1.83 6.62
N GLU A 44 -7.91 2.65 6.55
CA GLU A 44 -9.02 2.65 7.51
C GLU A 44 -9.87 1.36 7.45
N SER A 45 -9.78 0.60 6.37
CA SER A 45 -10.55 -0.63 6.14
C SER A 45 -9.93 -1.91 6.73
N ASP A 46 -8.90 -1.78 7.56
CA ASP A 46 -8.13 -2.89 8.15
C ASP A 46 -7.50 -3.77 7.04
N PRO A 47 -6.49 -3.23 6.32
CA PRO A 47 -5.91 -3.91 5.17
C PRO A 47 -5.02 -5.09 5.60
N LEU A 48 -4.89 -6.06 4.69
CA LEU A 48 -3.89 -7.12 4.80
C LEU A 48 -2.65 -6.75 3.98
N PHE A 49 -1.47 -7.02 4.53
CA PHE A 49 -0.18 -6.75 3.89
C PHE A 49 0.41 -8.03 3.32
N TYR A 50 0.70 -8.01 2.01
CA TYR A 50 1.37 -9.11 1.32
C TYR A 50 2.77 -8.68 0.87
N PRO A 51 3.78 -9.55 0.97
CA PRO A 51 5.12 -9.21 0.51
C PRO A 51 5.13 -8.99 -1.02
N ALA A 52 5.72 -7.89 -1.46
CA ALA A 52 5.82 -7.51 -2.86
C ALA A 52 7.20 -7.84 -3.44
N LYS A 53 7.37 -7.55 -4.74
CA LYS A 53 8.69 -7.50 -5.38
C LYS A 53 9.03 -6.05 -5.71
N PRO A 54 10.33 -5.69 -5.69
CA PRO A 54 10.76 -4.33 -6.02
C PRO A 54 10.20 -3.89 -7.38
N PRO A 55 9.76 -2.62 -7.50
CA PRO A 55 10.07 -1.48 -6.63
C PRO A 55 9.20 -1.31 -5.36
N ALA A 56 8.23 -2.20 -5.10
CA ALA A 56 7.47 -2.20 -3.85
C ALA A 56 8.03 -3.22 -2.85
N ASP A 57 7.92 -2.92 -1.56
CA ASP A 57 8.28 -3.82 -0.47
C ASP A 57 7.05 -4.61 0.00
N TRP A 58 5.89 -3.94 0.08
CA TRP A 58 4.62 -4.52 0.49
C TRP A 58 3.47 -4.15 -0.43
N LEU A 59 2.44 -5.00 -0.46
CA LEU A 59 1.14 -4.76 -1.07
C LEU A 59 0.12 -4.67 0.05
N MET A 60 -0.39 -3.47 0.31
CA MET A 60 -1.51 -3.25 1.20
C MET A 60 -2.80 -3.52 0.45
N VAL A 61 -3.64 -4.43 0.93
CA VAL A 61 -4.84 -4.91 0.22
C VAL A 61 -6.04 -4.82 1.15
N ALA A 62 -7.11 -4.14 0.73
CA ALA A 62 -8.38 -4.10 1.47
C ALA A 62 -9.58 -4.11 0.53
N GLU A 63 -10.74 -4.49 1.05
CA GLU A 63 -12.02 -4.30 0.35
C GLU A 63 -12.62 -2.94 0.68
N VAL A 64 -12.74 -2.07 -0.32
CA VAL A 64 -13.35 -0.73 -0.24
C VAL A 64 -14.51 -0.68 -1.22
N ALA A 65 -15.69 -0.26 -0.75
CA ALA A 65 -16.91 -0.19 -1.56
C ALA A 65 -17.25 -1.49 -2.34
N GLY A 66 -16.89 -2.66 -1.81
CA GLY A 66 -17.11 -3.97 -2.44
C GLY A 66 -16.06 -4.37 -3.50
N GLN A 67 -15.02 -3.55 -3.69
CA GLN A 67 -13.89 -3.86 -4.57
C GLN A 67 -12.63 -4.06 -3.73
N VAL A 68 -11.88 -5.14 -4.00
CA VAL A 68 -10.58 -5.32 -3.36
C VAL A 68 -9.58 -4.42 -4.07
N LEU A 69 -9.06 -3.44 -3.35
CA LEU A 69 -8.01 -2.54 -3.80
C LEU A 69 -6.66 -3.02 -3.29
N VAL A 70 -5.62 -2.67 -4.02
CA VAL A 70 -4.24 -2.95 -3.67
C VAL A 70 -3.38 -1.71 -3.91
N VAL A 71 -2.57 -1.42 -2.91
CA VAL A 71 -1.66 -0.27 -2.84
C VAL A 71 -0.26 -0.83 -2.59
N PRO A 72 0.65 -0.80 -3.58
CA PRO A 72 2.05 -1.09 -3.34
C PRO A 72 2.67 0.02 -2.51
N LEU A 73 3.31 -0.37 -1.42
CA LEU A 73 4.06 0.48 -0.53
C LEU A 73 5.56 0.27 -0.76
N ALA A 74 6.29 1.37 -0.83
CA ALA A 74 7.74 1.41 -0.86
C ALA A 74 8.28 2.04 0.43
N GLU A 75 9.58 1.82 0.67
CA GLU A 75 10.38 2.60 1.61
C GLU A 75 10.18 4.13 1.45
N PRO A 76 10.13 4.90 2.55
CA PRO A 76 10.01 6.36 2.54
C PRO A 76 11.29 7.02 2.01
N ASP A 77 11.15 8.16 1.34
CA ASP A 77 12.30 8.94 0.82
C ASP A 77 12.98 9.72 1.96
N SER A 78 12.21 10.15 2.97
CA SER A 78 12.76 10.83 4.16
C SER A 78 13.58 9.93 5.09
N GLY A 79 13.50 8.60 4.92
CA GLY A 79 14.10 7.63 5.84
C GLY A 79 13.39 7.49 7.20
N ASP A 80 12.18 8.05 7.34
CA ASP A 80 11.39 7.95 8.56
C ASP A 80 10.69 6.58 8.62
N SER A 81 11.13 5.70 9.51
CA SER A 81 10.61 4.33 9.60
C SER A 81 9.13 4.24 9.97
N THR A 82 8.49 5.34 10.39
CA THR A 82 7.06 5.40 10.67
C THR A 82 6.21 5.74 9.44
N LYS A 83 6.87 6.00 8.31
CA LYS A 83 6.24 6.40 7.06
C LYS A 83 6.53 5.38 5.95
N CYS A 84 5.66 5.35 4.96
CA CYS A 84 5.80 4.57 3.73
C CYS A 84 5.27 5.35 2.53
N ARG A 85 5.69 4.95 1.33
CA ARG A 85 5.29 5.63 0.09
C ARG A 85 4.32 4.79 -0.71
N PRO A 86 3.05 5.20 -0.88
CA PRO A 86 2.17 4.54 -1.82
C PRO A 86 2.63 4.84 -3.25
N ILE A 87 2.98 3.79 -4.00
CA ILE A 87 3.40 3.91 -5.41
C ILE A 87 2.19 4.15 -6.31
N GLY A 88 1.01 3.65 -5.91
CA GLY A 88 -0.26 3.86 -6.61
C GLY A 88 -1.40 3.06 -5.98
N CYS A 89 -2.61 3.20 -6.50
CA CYS A 89 -3.77 2.43 -6.06
C CYS A 89 -4.44 1.79 -7.28
N TYR A 90 -4.73 0.49 -7.21
CA TYR A 90 -5.40 -0.24 -8.28
C TYR A 90 -6.30 -1.34 -7.74
N VAL A 91 -7.26 -1.77 -8.56
CA VAL A 91 -8.11 -2.92 -8.24
C VAL A 91 -7.25 -4.19 -8.28
N ALA A 92 -7.34 -5.00 -7.21
CA ALA A 92 -6.65 -6.27 -7.11
C ALA A 92 -7.12 -7.23 -8.21
N ALA A 93 -6.18 -7.99 -8.77
CA ALA A 93 -6.52 -9.08 -9.69
C ALA A 93 -7.37 -10.14 -8.96
N ASP A 94 -8.25 -10.83 -9.70
CA ASP A 94 -9.21 -11.79 -9.11
C ASP A 94 -8.58 -12.79 -8.15
N HIS A 95 -7.39 -13.31 -8.48
CA HIS A 95 -6.68 -14.28 -7.64
C HIS A 95 -6.18 -13.68 -6.31
N LEU A 96 -5.79 -12.40 -6.29
CA LEU A 96 -5.37 -11.69 -5.09
C LEU A 96 -6.59 -11.30 -4.25
N ALA A 97 -7.67 -10.88 -4.91
CA ALA A 97 -8.93 -10.57 -4.26
C ALA A 97 -9.57 -11.80 -3.59
N ASP A 98 -9.56 -12.95 -4.26
CA ASP A 98 -10.06 -14.21 -3.70
C ASP A 98 -9.22 -14.65 -2.49
N ARG A 99 -7.89 -14.53 -2.60
CA ARG A 99 -6.97 -14.79 -1.49
C ARG A 99 -7.25 -13.87 -0.30
N TYR A 100 -7.34 -12.56 -0.54
CA TYR A 100 -7.64 -11.57 0.49
C TYR A 100 -8.92 -11.92 1.26
N ARG A 101 -10.01 -12.26 0.56
CA ARG A 101 -11.27 -12.63 1.19
C ARG A 101 -11.22 -13.94 1.97
N LYS A 102 -10.25 -14.81 1.68
CA LYS A 102 -10.06 -16.08 2.39
C LYS A 102 -9.18 -15.94 3.63
N ASP A 103 -8.23 -15.01 3.61
CA ASP A 103 -7.33 -14.72 4.72
C ASP A 103 -8.00 -13.80 5.78
N ARG A 104 -9.10 -13.12 5.43
CA ARG A 104 -9.96 -12.33 6.35
C ARG A 104 -11.01 -13.20 7.05
#